data_AF-A0A6I5NQ16-F1
#
_entry.id   AF-A0A6I5NQ16-F1
#
_cell.length_a   1.000
_cell.length_b   1.000
_cell.length_c   1.000
_cell.angle_alpha   90.00
_cell.angle_beta   90.00
_cell.angle_gamma   90.00
#
_symmetry.space_group_name_H-M   'P 1'
#
loop_
_entity.id
_entity.type
_entity.pdbx_description
1 polymer ?
#
loop_
_entity_poly.entity_id
_entity_poly.type
_entity_poly.pdbx_seq_one_letter_code
_entity_poly.pdbx_strand_id
1 'polypeptide(L)'
;MNARELGLTQQASSTIAEISERTGQRIDAGHHRTNRGRVIEPAVRRDPLAEVWEQELEPMLRREPRLKPTTLFEYLQEHYPGQYPQVLRTLQRRVREWKALHGPEPEVMFMLRHEPGVMGLSDFTKLKGMEITL
;
A
#
# COMPACT_ATOMS: atom_id res chain seq x y z
N MET A 1 -19.86 27.17 11.30
CA MET A 1 -19.90 28.40 12.12
C MET A 1 -18.59 28.51 12.87
N ASN A 2 -17.86 29.62 12.73
CA ASN A 2 -16.64 29.86 13.50
C ASN A 2 -17.03 30.55 14.83
N ALA A 3 -17.08 29.80 15.92
CA ALA A 3 -17.50 30.30 17.24
C ALA A 3 -16.66 31.51 17.71
N ARG A 4 -15.40 31.60 17.26
CA ARG A 4 -14.50 32.74 17.55
C ARG A 4 -14.90 34.02 16.82
N GLU A 5 -15.44 33.92 15.61
CA GLU A 5 -15.97 35.06 14.84
C GLU A 5 -17.30 35.58 15.41
N LEU A 6 -18.03 34.73 16.15
CA LEU A 6 -19.26 35.09 16.85
C LEU A 6 -19.01 35.74 18.23
N GLY A 7 -17.76 36.00 18.60
CA GLY A 7 -17.38 36.67 19.85
C GLY A 7 -17.36 35.77 21.09
N LEU A 8 -17.47 34.44 20.93
CA LEU A 8 -17.39 33.52 22.06
C LEU A 8 -15.97 33.44 22.63
N THR A 9 -15.90 33.14 23.94
CA THR A 9 -14.62 32.95 24.63
C THR A 9 -13.85 31.78 24.03
N GLN A 10 -12.52 31.77 24.21
CA GLN A 10 -11.66 30.70 23.70
C GLN A 10 -12.07 29.33 24.23
N GLN A 11 -12.39 29.26 25.52
CA GLN A 11 -12.84 28.05 26.19
C GLN A 11 -14.15 27.53 25.56
N ALA A 12 -15.18 28.38 25.46
CA ALA A 12 -16.47 28.00 24.87
C ALA A 12 -16.32 27.55 23.41
N SER A 13 -15.53 28.29 22.62
CA SER A 13 -15.26 27.96 21.23
C SER A 13 -14.53 26.63 21.07
N SER A 14 -13.56 26.34 21.95
CA SER A 14 -12.79 25.09 21.93
C SER A 14 -13.65 23.89 22.35
N THR A 15 -14.54 24.07 23.33
CA THR A 15 -15.53 23.06 23.73
C THR A 15 -16.51 22.74 22.60
N ILE A 16 -17.05 23.76 21.92
CA ILE A 16 -17.93 23.57 20.76
C ILE A 16 -17.22 22.81 19.63
N ALA A 17 -15.92 23.09 19.43
CA ALA A 17 -15.09 22.43 18.43
C ALA A 17 -14.50 21.07 18.88
N GLU A 18 -14.83 20.60 20.09
CA GLU A 18 -14.33 19.36 20.69
C GLU A 18 -12.78 19.23 20.69
N ILE A 19 -12.08 20.34 20.88
CA ILE A 19 -10.62 20.40 20.97
C ILE A 19 -10.18 21.00 22.30
N SER A 20 -8.93 20.74 22.68
CA SER A 20 -8.35 21.39 23.85
C SER A 20 -8.23 22.90 23.65
N GLU A 21 -8.40 23.66 24.73
CA GLU A 21 -8.27 25.12 24.71
C GLU A 21 -6.91 25.57 24.15
N ARG A 22 -5.82 24.87 24.54
CA ARG A 22 -4.47 25.10 24.01
C ARG A 22 -4.38 24.90 22.49
N THR A 23 -5.13 23.94 21.95
CA THR A 23 -5.19 23.72 20.49
C THR A 23 -5.95 24.85 19.81
N GLY A 24 -7.07 25.30 20.39
CA GLY A 24 -7.80 26.47 19.92
C GLY A 24 -6.94 27.75 19.93
N GLN A 25 -6.24 28.03 21.03
CA GLN A 25 -5.31 29.17 21.13
C GLN A 25 -4.20 29.10 20.07
N ARG A 26 -3.66 27.90 19.82
CA ARG A 26 -2.65 27.67 18.78
C ARG A 26 -3.22 27.88 17.37
N ILE A 27 -4.50 27.55 17.16
CA ILE A 27 -5.20 27.80 15.90
C ILE A 27 -5.35 29.31 15.68
N ASP A 28 -5.88 30.02 16.66
CA ASP A 28 -6.06 31.47 16.64
C ASP A 28 -4.74 32.24 16.49
N ALA A 29 -3.68 31.78 17.15
CA ALA A 29 -2.34 32.38 17.04
C ALA A 29 -1.66 32.11 15.68
N GLY A 30 -2.30 31.38 14.76
CA GLY A 30 -1.71 31.01 13.47
C GLY A 30 -0.52 30.04 13.57
N HIS A 31 -0.26 29.49 14.77
CA HIS A 31 0.80 28.54 15.06
C HIS A 31 0.38 27.09 14.77
N HIS A 32 -0.90 26.86 14.47
CA HIS A 32 -1.32 25.60 13.91
C HIS A 32 -0.82 25.50 12.47
N ARG A 33 -0.32 24.34 12.09
CA ARG A 33 -0.03 24.07 10.68
C ARG A 33 -1.38 24.01 9.96
N THR A 34 -1.82 25.13 9.37
CA THR A 34 -2.96 25.24 8.43
C THR A 34 -2.75 24.45 7.16
N ASN A 35 -1.76 23.55 7.10
CA ASN A 35 -1.17 23.10 5.86
C ASN A 35 -2.06 22.09 5.12
N ARG A 36 -3.15 22.59 4.53
CA ARG A 36 -3.93 21.95 3.47
C ARG A 36 -3.36 22.25 2.07
N GLY A 37 -2.13 22.78 1.93
CA GLY A 37 -1.64 23.17 0.59
C GLY A 37 -0.22 23.72 0.42
N ARG A 38 0.54 24.02 1.47
CA ARG A 38 2.00 24.17 1.38
C ARG A 38 2.58 22.80 1.03
N VAL A 39 2.77 22.63 -0.27
CA VAL A 39 3.65 21.65 -0.89
C VAL A 39 4.98 21.76 -0.14
N ILE A 40 5.26 20.78 0.70
CA ILE A 40 6.62 20.59 1.17
C ILE A 40 7.36 20.19 -0.09
N GLU A 41 8.21 21.06 -0.63
CA GLU A 41 9.12 20.66 -1.69
C GLU A 41 9.89 19.45 -1.14
N PRO A 42 9.69 18.26 -1.72
CA PRO A 42 10.40 17.10 -1.25
C PRO A 42 11.88 17.39 -1.41
N ALA A 43 12.68 17.04 -0.40
CA ALA A 43 14.12 17.06 -0.58
C ALA A 43 14.44 16.29 -1.86
N VAL A 44 15.18 16.92 -2.78
CA VAL A 44 15.57 16.33 -4.06
C VAL A 44 16.56 15.19 -3.77
N ARG A 45 16.05 14.04 -3.35
CA ARG A 45 16.82 12.80 -3.28
C ARG A 45 16.92 12.31 -4.71
N ARG A 46 18.08 12.54 -5.32
CA ARG A 46 18.44 11.91 -6.59
C ARG A 46 18.27 10.41 -6.41
N ASP A 47 17.52 9.81 -7.31
CA ASP A 47 17.33 8.38 -7.28
C ASP A 47 18.69 7.68 -7.55
N PRO A 48 19.17 6.83 -6.63
CA PRO A 48 20.46 6.18 -6.77
C PRO A 48 20.53 5.26 -8.00
N LEU A 49 19.40 4.77 -8.50
CA LEU A 49 19.35 3.84 -9.62
C LEU A 49 19.08 4.49 -10.97
N ALA A 50 18.95 5.82 -11.06
CA ALA A 50 18.40 6.47 -12.25
C ALA A 50 19.20 6.15 -13.52
N GLU A 51 20.52 6.15 -13.41
CA GLU A 51 21.43 5.90 -14.53
C GLU A 51 21.43 4.42 -14.94
N VAL A 52 21.65 3.51 -13.98
CA VAL A 52 21.74 2.06 -14.25
C VAL A 52 20.39 1.43 -14.61
N TRP A 53 19.28 2.04 -14.19
CA TRP A 53 17.95 1.53 -14.45
C TRP A 53 17.63 1.51 -15.94
N GLU A 54 17.74 2.66 -16.60
CA GLU A 54 17.42 2.81 -18.03
C GLU A 54 18.45 2.10 -18.92
N GLN A 55 19.71 2.09 -18.53
CA GLN A 55 20.80 1.54 -19.34
C GLN A 55 20.89 0.01 -19.28
N GLU A 56 20.58 -0.60 -18.13
CA GLU A 56 20.87 -2.03 -17.91
C GLU A 56 19.66 -2.80 -17.37
N LEU A 57 19.07 -2.34 -16.26
CA LEU A 57 18.09 -3.14 -15.52
C LEU A 57 16.75 -3.27 -16.26
N GLU A 58 16.27 -2.19 -16.85
CA GLU A 58 15.06 -2.21 -17.67
C GLU A 58 15.22 -3.05 -18.94
N PRO A 59 16.30 -2.91 -19.74
CA PRO A 59 16.59 -3.83 -20.84
C PRO A 59 16.63 -5.30 -20.43
N MET A 60 17.21 -5.64 -19.28
CA MET A 60 17.20 -6.99 -18.73
C MET A 60 15.77 -7.49 -18.46
N LEU A 61 14.92 -6.64 -17.84
CA LEU A 61 13.51 -6.96 -17.59
C LEU A 61 12.70 -7.09 -18.88
N ARG A 62 12.95 -6.26 -19.90
CA ARG A 62 12.31 -6.37 -21.21
C ARG A 62 12.64 -7.69 -21.90
N ARG A 63 13.90 -8.16 -21.77
CA ARG A 63 14.35 -9.44 -22.34
C ARG A 63 13.81 -10.65 -21.57
N GLU A 64 13.77 -10.58 -20.24
CA GLU A 64 13.25 -11.64 -19.37
C GLU A 64 12.36 -11.05 -18.26
N PRO A 65 11.04 -10.91 -18.50
CA PRO A 65 10.10 -10.34 -17.53
C PRO A 65 9.97 -11.15 -16.23
N ARG A 66 10.42 -12.41 -16.21
CA ARG A 66 10.39 -13.27 -15.01
C ARG A 66 11.49 -12.94 -14.01
N LEU A 67 12.48 -12.12 -14.39
CA LEU A 67 13.54 -11.69 -13.48
C LEU A 67 12.97 -11.15 -12.16
N LYS A 68 13.63 -11.55 -11.08
CA LYS A 68 13.29 -11.12 -9.72
C LYS A 68 14.10 -9.88 -9.36
N PRO A 69 13.55 -8.98 -8.52
CA PRO A 69 14.31 -7.84 -8.02
C PRO A 69 15.60 -8.23 -7.29
N THR A 70 15.64 -9.40 -6.65
CA THR A 70 16.84 -9.94 -6.00
C THR A 70 17.93 -10.29 -7.00
N THR A 71 17.58 -10.86 -8.16
CA THR A 71 18.53 -11.18 -9.23
C THR A 71 19.13 -9.91 -9.84
N LEU A 72 18.31 -8.86 -10.03
CA LEU A 72 18.81 -7.55 -10.45
C LEU A 72 19.72 -6.92 -9.40
N PHE A 73 19.42 -7.13 -8.11
CA PHE A 73 20.28 -6.65 -7.02
C PHE A 73 21.62 -7.38 -6.98
N GLU A 74 21.62 -8.71 -7.15
CA GLU A 74 22.84 -9.53 -7.25
C GLU A 74 23.72 -9.08 -8.43
N TYR A 75 23.10 -8.85 -9.59
CA TYR A 75 23.78 -8.28 -10.76
C TYR A 75 24.48 -6.96 -10.42
N LEU A 76 23.80 -6.04 -9.72
CA LEU A 76 24.41 -4.77 -9.28
C LEU A 76 25.55 -4.98 -8.28
N GLN A 77 25.44 -5.94 -7.36
CA GLN A 77 26.53 -6.22 -6.41
C GLN A 77 27.77 -6.80 -7.10
N GLU A 78 27.58 -7.59 -8.15
CA GLU A 78 28.65 -8.20 -8.93
C GLU A 78 29.35 -7.18 -9.85
N HIS A 79 28.58 -6.35 -10.57
CA HIS A 79 29.12 -5.43 -11.57
C HIS A 79 29.55 -4.08 -10.96
N TYR A 80 28.93 -3.68 -9.84
CA TYR A 80 29.18 -2.40 -9.18
C TYR A 80 29.39 -2.59 -7.66
N PRO A 81 30.47 -3.30 -7.25
CA PRO A 81 30.71 -3.64 -5.86
C PRO A 81 30.81 -2.38 -4.98
N GLY A 82 29.97 -2.30 -3.96
CA GLY A 82 29.94 -1.20 -2.99
C GLY A 82 29.21 0.07 -3.43
N GLN A 83 28.79 0.18 -4.71
CA GLN A 83 28.11 1.38 -5.22
C GLN A 83 26.62 1.42 -4.84
N TYR A 84 25.98 0.25 -4.72
CA TYR A 84 24.54 0.13 -4.46
C TYR A 84 24.18 -0.71 -3.22
N PRO A 85 24.62 -0.33 -2.00
CA PRO A 85 24.48 -1.19 -0.82
C PRO A 85 23.04 -1.31 -0.27
N GLN A 86 22.18 -0.31 -0.50
CA GLN A 86 20.85 -0.22 0.17
C GLN A 86 19.70 0.06 -0.81
N VAL A 87 19.72 -0.56 -1.99
CA VAL A 87 18.76 -0.26 -3.07
C VAL A 87 17.69 -1.35 -3.29
N LEU A 88 17.74 -2.47 -2.56
CA LEU A 88 16.85 -3.62 -2.82
C LEU A 88 15.36 -3.25 -2.75
N ARG A 89 14.96 -2.45 -1.76
CA ARG A 89 13.55 -2.00 -1.64
C ARG A 89 13.15 -1.10 -2.81
N THR A 90 14.05 -0.25 -3.31
CA THR A 90 13.82 0.59 -4.48
C THR A 90 13.68 -0.25 -5.74
N LEU A 91 14.53 -1.28 -5.93
CA LEU A 91 14.41 -2.24 -7.03
C LEU A 91 13.08 -2.99 -6.98
N GLN A 92 12.70 -3.53 -5.83
CA GLN A 92 11.44 -4.25 -5.68
C GLN A 92 10.24 -3.39 -6.08
N ARG A 93 10.22 -2.12 -5.65
CA ARG A 93 9.16 -1.19 -6.01
C ARG A 93 9.14 -0.93 -7.53
N ARG A 94 10.28 -0.60 -8.13
CA ARG A 94 10.37 -0.30 -9.57
C ARG A 94 10.03 -1.49 -10.44
N VAL A 95 10.53 -2.68 -10.11
CA VAL A 95 10.20 -3.91 -10.83
C VAL A 95 8.70 -4.18 -10.76
N ARG A 96 8.07 -3.95 -9.60
CA ARG A 96 6.61 -4.10 -9.45
C ARG A 96 5.86 -3.09 -10.34
N GLU A 97 6.25 -1.82 -10.31
CA GLU A 97 5.68 -0.77 -11.17
C GLU A 97 5.87 -1.11 -12.66
N TRP A 98 7.07 -1.51 -13.05
CA TRP A 98 7.38 -1.92 -14.41
C TRP A 98 6.55 -3.12 -14.86
N LYS A 99 6.40 -4.16 -14.03
CA LYS A 99 5.55 -5.32 -14.33
C LYS A 99 4.07 -4.97 -14.40
N ALA A 100 3.60 -3.98 -13.65
CA ALA A 100 2.22 -3.50 -13.77
C ALA A 100 1.97 -2.78 -15.12
N LEU A 101 2.99 -2.16 -15.70
CA LEU A 101 2.90 -1.41 -16.96
C LEU A 101 3.23 -2.25 -18.21
N HIS A 102 4.17 -3.18 -18.08
CA HIS A 102 4.76 -3.92 -19.21
C HIS A 102 4.76 -5.44 -19.00
N GLY A 103 4.36 -5.92 -17.83
CA GLY A 103 4.29 -7.34 -17.54
C GLY A 103 3.15 -8.03 -18.29
N PRO A 104 3.11 -9.37 -18.27
CA PRO A 104 1.97 -10.11 -18.80
C PRO A 104 0.70 -9.68 -18.07
N GLU A 105 -0.43 -9.72 -18.79
CA GLU A 105 -1.72 -9.41 -18.20
C GLU A 105 -1.95 -10.26 -16.93
N PRO A 106 -2.46 -9.67 -15.85
CA PRO A 106 -2.73 -10.41 -14.64
C PRO A 106 -3.72 -11.53 -14.95
N GLU A 107 -3.40 -12.73 -14.47
CA GLU A 107 -4.29 -13.87 -14.58
C GLU A 107 -5.63 -13.55 -13.88
N VAL A 108 -6.71 -13.59 -14.65
CA VAL A 108 -8.05 -13.29 -14.14
C VAL A 108 -8.51 -14.46 -13.29
N MET A 109 -8.47 -14.29 -11.97
CA MET A 109 -9.00 -15.27 -11.03
C MET A 109 -10.48 -15.00 -10.76
N PHE A 110 -11.34 -15.97 -11.06
CA PHE A 110 -12.72 -15.96 -10.62
C PHE A 110 -12.83 -16.59 -9.23
N MET A 111 -13.42 -15.87 -8.28
CA MET A 111 -13.65 -16.40 -6.95
C MET A 111 -14.77 -17.44 -6.99
N LEU A 112 -14.46 -18.70 -6.66
CA LEU A 112 -15.49 -19.70 -6.41
C LEU A 112 -16.17 -19.38 -5.07
N ARG A 113 -17.42 -18.93 -5.11
CA ARG A 113 -18.24 -18.72 -3.91
C ARG A 113 -19.04 -19.98 -3.60
N HIS A 114 -18.92 -20.48 -2.37
CA HIS A 114 -19.72 -21.59 -1.89
C HIS A 114 -20.72 -21.07 -0.86
N GLU A 115 -21.89 -20.66 -1.34
CA GLU A 115 -22.96 -20.14 -0.48
C GLU A 115 -23.54 -21.28 0.38
N PRO A 116 -23.69 -21.09 1.71
CA PRO A 116 -24.30 -22.08 2.58
C PRO A 116 -25.70 -22.49 2.07
N GLY A 117 -25.95 -23.79 2.00
CA GLY A 117 -27.25 -24.34 1.57
C GLY A 117 -27.47 -24.45 0.06
N VAL A 118 -26.54 -23.96 -0.78
CA VAL A 118 -26.62 -24.13 -2.24
C VAL A 118 -26.12 -25.51 -2.69
N MET A 119 -25.13 -26.06 -1.98
CA MET A 119 -24.63 -27.41 -2.22
C MET A 119 -24.67 -28.18 -0.90
N GLY A 120 -25.47 -29.25 -0.89
CA GLY A 120 -25.57 -30.18 0.22
C GLY A 120 -24.87 -31.48 -0.12
N LEU A 121 -24.06 -31.98 0.81
CA LEU A 121 -23.58 -33.36 0.76
C LEU A 121 -24.66 -34.24 1.39
N SER A 122 -25.14 -35.24 0.65
CA SER A 122 -26.04 -36.26 1.17
C SER A 122 -25.31 -37.59 1.19
N ASP A 123 -25.22 -38.20 2.36
CA ASP A 123 -24.81 -39.57 2.53
C ASP A 123 -25.91 -40.39 3.21
N PHE A 124 -25.84 -41.71 3.05
CA PHE A 124 -26.78 -42.63 3.67
C PHE A 124 -26.06 -43.41 4.75
N THR A 125 -26.62 -43.39 5.96
CA THR A 125 -26.17 -44.26 7.04
C THR A 125 -27.09 -45.47 7.14
N LYS A 126 -26.54 -46.68 6.99
CA LYS A 126 -27.28 -47.92 7.23
C LYS A 126 -27.40 -48.17 8.73
N LEU A 127 -28.63 -48.19 9.24
CA LEU A 127 -28.92 -48.62 10.60
C LEU A 127 -28.52 -50.09 10.79
N LYS A 128 -27.79 -50.39 11.87
CA LYS A 128 -27.37 -51.75 12.24
C LYS A 128 -27.98 -52.14 13.58
N GLY A 129 -28.37 -53.40 13.74
CA GLY A 129 -28.82 -53.96 15.02
C GLY A 129 -30.33 -53.85 15.31
N MET A 130 -31.14 -53.44 14.33
CA MET A 130 -32.60 -53.42 14.45
C MET A 130 -33.25 -53.86 13.13
N GLU A 131 -34.35 -54.60 13.23
CA GLU A 131 -35.23 -54.94 12.11
C GLU A 131 -36.48 -54.07 12.17
N ILE A 132 -36.84 -53.46 11.04
CA ILE A 132 -38.05 -52.65 10.91
C ILE A 132 -39.10 -53.51 10.20
N THR A 133 -40.22 -53.78 10.88
CA THR A 133 -41.40 -54.50 10.36
C THR A 133 -42.60 -53.55 10.25
N LEU A 134 -43.52 -53.84 9.32
CA LEU A 134 -44.73 -53.03 9.03
C LEU A 134 -45.94 -53.48 9.86
#